data_AF-A0A966RSK2-F1
#
_entry.id   AF-A0A966RSK2-F1
#
_cell.length_a   1.000
_cell.length_b   1.000
_cell.length_c   1.000
_cell.angle_alpha   90.00
_cell.angle_beta   90.00
_cell.angle_gamma   90.00
#
_symmetry.space_group_name_H-M   'P 1'
#
loop_
_entity.id
_entity.type
_entity.pdbx_description
1 polymer ?
#
loop_
_entity_poly.entity_id
_entity_poly.type
_entity_poly.pdbx_seq_one_letter_code
_entity_poly.pdbx_strand_id
1 'polypeptide(L)'
;AKRNISNNTADVTDPSVTLITNNGNILVSSNTDNSGGGVITLTAGSTFTSTGGNITIAGGSSTGTGYAEGYSSTAWYGEGLRLDGTVSIASSGGNIILRGQSYSASIIASQGAAGISFYSGAVSINSGTGTILIDAKGYSYTSGYSSALHFGLDSLDSATTVTIQSANTTSSAITINAYHYANQSNANAWKNNKPVYIYATANGGGITINTSNVRSVQDYEINFNAEVRILATSGPIQILGNGSNQYFLVNNSALYLGSKAGVSGNTTSSSNITFQTDDFNIASAGSYNFATTGTVTIQPKSNSFYRAINLSWFTLNQNSSTMTGFTFGKSTNTQNIVLDQTLTVTGPITVYGGDIYIYGNITSNTSGDITISASNQIINDTTNRRTITSSSTGDIYFIADSDGAGTLKIGYLTFNAGRNLYLRSNLFSWSTASLSEFPYINGTGGVTIDSTASGFSQNVSTVWFYWNQDTTNIANKITSLTIGKSTNTTYNVALSDYTFAPTTYSLSVNGPITAYGANITLTGTTTSASGSSLFTGLLGGAGNFTQTLGSLQVSATGDSTYSGAIGGGGSFTKSGSGNLTLSGANTYTGATTISAGTLT
;
A
#
# COMPACT_ATOMS: atom_id res chain seq x y z
N ALA A 1 4.67 34.40 -35.14
CA ALA A 1 5.59 35.39 -34.55
C ALA A 1 6.01 34.90 -33.17
N LYS A 2 7.32 34.70 -32.95
CA LYS A 2 7.89 34.39 -31.64
C LYS A 2 7.89 35.71 -30.85
N ARG A 3 6.96 35.90 -29.91
CA ARG A 3 7.03 37.03 -28.96
C ARG A 3 7.88 36.56 -27.78
N ASN A 4 9.20 36.75 -27.91
CA ASN A 4 10.13 36.59 -26.81
C ASN A 4 10.09 37.86 -25.96
N ILE A 5 9.72 37.75 -24.69
CA ILE A 5 10.15 38.73 -23.70
C ILE A 5 11.42 38.14 -23.09
N SER A 6 12.57 38.46 -23.71
CA SER A 6 13.89 38.28 -23.11
C SER A 6 14.36 39.66 -22.70
N ASN A 7 14.13 40.05 -21.44
CA ASN A 7 14.71 41.29 -20.96
C ASN A 7 16.22 41.04 -20.77
N ASN A 8 17.04 41.80 -21.47
CA ASN A 8 18.51 41.63 -21.49
C ASN A 8 19.18 42.21 -20.23
N THR A 9 18.40 42.35 -19.15
CA THR A 9 18.78 42.93 -17.86
C THR A 9 17.97 42.25 -16.77
N ALA A 10 18.66 41.59 -15.83
CA ALA A 10 18.25 41.00 -14.55
C ALA A 10 16.79 40.50 -14.38
N ASP A 11 15.75 41.32 -14.57
CA ASP A 11 14.39 41.03 -14.14
C ASP A 11 13.30 41.25 -15.20
N VAL A 12 12.24 40.44 -15.14
CA VAL A 12 10.95 40.71 -15.77
C VAL A 12 9.96 41.09 -14.67
N THR A 13 9.86 42.39 -14.38
CA THR A 13 8.87 42.96 -13.44
C THR A 13 7.87 43.81 -14.22
N ASP A 14 6.69 43.25 -14.49
CA ASP A 14 5.59 43.96 -15.14
C ASP A 14 4.35 43.81 -14.24
N PRO A 15 3.54 44.86 -14.00
CA PRO A 15 2.24 44.68 -13.39
C PRO A 15 1.43 43.58 -14.10
N SER A 16 1.39 43.51 -15.43
CA SER A 16 0.61 42.46 -16.11
C SER A 16 1.11 42.18 -17.53
N VAL A 17 1.20 40.90 -17.92
CA VAL A 17 1.58 40.50 -19.27
C VAL A 17 0.40 39.85 -20.00
N THR A 18 0.10 40.30 -21.22
CA THR A 18 -0.85 39.64 -22.12
C THR A 18 -0.17 39.27 -23.44
N LEU A 19 0.01 37.98 -23.69
CA LEU A 19 0.58 37.43 -24.91
C LEU A 19 -0.39 36.46 -25.56
N ILE A 20 -0.81 36.77 -26.79
CA ILE A 20 -1.71 35.93 -27.58
C ILE A 20 -1.04 35.64 -28.91
N THR A 21 -1.02 34.37 -29.31
CA THR A 21 -0.46 33.95 -30.60
C THR A 21 -1.37 32.92 -31.27
N ASN A 22 -1.33 32.89 -32.60
CA ASN A 22 -1.97 31.84 -33.39
C ASN A 22 -0.90 30.81 -33.80
N ASN A 23 -0.93 29.61 -33.24
CA ASN A 23 0.05 28.51 -33.41
C ASN A 23 1.51 28.84 -33.07
N GLY A 24 1.80 30.05 -32.57
CA GLY A 24 3.15 30.49 -32.24
C GLY A 24 3.58 30.04 -30.86
N ASN A 25 4.88 29.79 -30.68
CA ASN A 25 5.42 29.57 -29.34
C ASN A 25 5.46 30.90 -28.57
N ILE A 26 5.17 30.84 -27.28
CA ILE A 26 5.37 31.92 -26.32
C ILE A 26 6.55 31.53 -25.43
N LEU A 27 7.54 32.42 -25.33
CA LEU A 27 8.67 32.26 -24.42
C LEU A 27 8.84 33.53 -23.60
N VAL A 28 8.73 33.39 -22.28
CA VAL A 28 9.10 34.40 -21.29
C VAL A 28 10.32 33.87 -20.57
N SER A 29 11.43 34.63 -20.60
CA SER A 29 12.68 34.19 -19.99
C SER A 29 13.41 35.34 -19.30
N SER A 30 13.84 35.11 -18.06
CA SER A 30 14.82 35.94 -17.34
C SER A 30 16.22 35.30 -17.38
N ASN A 31 17.24 36.00 -16.86
CA ASN A 31 18.59 35.48 -16.64
C ASN A 31 19.14 34.71 -17.88
N THR A 32 18.97 35.23 -19.09
CA THR A 32 19.27 34.46 -20.32
C THR A 32 20.76 34.26 -20.56
N ASP A 33 21.59 35.05 -19.90
CA ASP A 33 23.05 34.95 -19.82
C ASP A 33 23.53 34.03 -18.69
N ASN A 34 22.63 33.59 -17.82
CA ASN A 34 22.89 32.69 -16.69
C ASN A 34 23.93 33.24 -15.70
N SER A 35 23.87 34.54 -15.40
CA SER A 35 24.83 35.25 -14.54
C SER A 35 24.10 36.15 -13.54
N GLY A 36 24.30 35.91 -12.24
CA GLY A 36 23.79 36.78 -11.17
C GLY A 36 22.33 36.59 -10.80
N GLY A 37 21.65 35.60 -11.38
CA GLY A 37 20.23 35.32 -11.17
C GLY A 37 19.31 36.23 -11.99
N GLY A 38 18.01 36.10 -11.80
CA GLY A 38 17.02 36.94 -12.46
C GLY A 38 15.61 36.37 -12.38
N VAL A 39 14.67 37.20 -11.94
CA VAL A 39 13.31 36.74 -11.62
C VAL A 39 12.32 37.05 -12.73
N ILE A 40 11.20 36.33 -12.71
CA ILE A 40 9.97 36.71 -13.42
C ILE A 40 8.90 36.98 -12.38
N THR A 41 8.47 38.23 -12.25
CA THR A 41 7.49 38.67 -11.26
C THR A 41 6.38 39.47 -11.92
N LEU A 42 5.17 38.88 -11.95
CA LEU A 42 3.98 39.49 -12.56
C LEU A 42 2.90 39.72 -11.48
N THR A 43 2.51 40.97 -11.21
CA THR A 43 1.84 41.31 -9.94
C THR A 43 0.32 41.63 -10.01
N ALA A 44 -0.26 41.82 -11.19
CA ALA A 44 -1.63 42.31 -11.40
C ALA A 44 -2.46 41.43 -12.36
N GLY A 45 -2.11 40.13 -12.47
CA GLY A 45 -2.73 39.17 -13.37
C GLY A 45 -2.06 39.12 -14.75
N SER A 46 -2.11 37.99 -15.44
CA SER A 46 -1.45 37.81 -16.74
C SER A 46 -2.12 36.73 -17.59
N THR A 47 -2.08 36.89 -18.91
CA THR A 47 -2.68 35.96 -19.88
C THR A 47 -1.67 35.55 -20.95
N PHE A 48 -1.49 34.25 -21.15
CA PHE A 48 -0.63 33.65 -22.16
C PHE A 48 -1.44 32.63 -22.96
N THR A 49 -1.79 32.97 -24.21
CA THR A 49 -2.65 32.12 -25.05
C THR A 49 -1.97 31.79 -26.37
N SER A 50 -1.85 30.51 -26.69
CA SER A 50 -1.47 30.01 -28.01
C SER A 50 -2.47 28.99 -28.51
N THR A 51 -2.89 29.08 -29.77
CA THR A 51 -3.83 28.12 -30.37
C THR A 51 -3.17 26.81 -30.84
N GLY A 52 -1.95 26.50 -30.37
CA GLY A 52 -1.27 25.23 -30.66
C GLY A 52 0.25 25.25 -30.44
N GLY A 53 0.85 26.42 -30.23
CA GLY A 53 2.27 26.53 -29.93
C GLY A 53 2.59 26.30 -28.45
N ASN A 54 3.85 25.94 -28.18
CA ASN A 54 4.33 25.72 -26.82
C ASN A 54 4.39 27.05 -26.04
N ILE A 55 4.14 26.98 -24.74
CA ILE A 55 4.31 28.10 -23.82
C ILE A 55 5.40 27.73 -22.82
N THR A 56 6.45 28.54 -22.74
CA THR A 56 7.54 28.35 -21.78
C THR A 56 7.75 29.63 -20.99
N ILE A 57 7.70 29.53 -19.66
CA ILE A 57 7.99 30.61 -18.73
C ILE A 57 9.11 30.10 -17.81
N ALA A 58 10.33 30.56 -18.04
CA ALA A 58 11.54 29.96 -17.46
C ALA A 58 12.67 30.99 -17.35
N GLY A 59 13.92 30.56 -17.28
CA GLY A 59 15.08 31.46 -17.28
C GLY A 59 16.38 30.75 -17.63
N GLY A 60 17.52 31.35 -17.28
CA GLY A 60 18.85 30.72 -17.32
C GLY A 60 19.38 30.42 -18.73
N SER A 61 18.64 30.77 -19.78
CA SER A 61 19.01 30.52 -21.18
C SER A 61 18.08 31.25 -22.15
N SER A 62 18.59 31.61 -23.33
CA SER A 62 17.78 32.23 -24.39
C SER A 62 16.68 31.32 -24.99
N THR A 63 16.70 30.03 -24.65
CA THR A 63 15.72 29.01 -25.07
C THR A 63 14.75 28.61 -23.96
N GLY A 64 14.89 29.14 -22.73
CA GLY A 64 14.03 28.77 -21.59
C GLY A 64 14.27 27.34 -21.08
N THR A 65 15.45 26.77 -21.32
CA THR A 65 15.86 25.44 -20.83
C THR A 65 16.47 25.47 -19.42
N GLY A 66 16.74 26.65 -18.86
CA GLY A 66 17.17 26.85 -17.48
C GLY A 66 16.02 27.21 -16.54
N TYR A 67 16.32 27.97 -15.48
CA TYR A 67 15.36 28.41 -14.46
C TYR A 67 15.40 29.93 -14.32
N ALA A 68 14.25 30.56 -14.08
CA ALA A 68 14.23 31.89 -13.51
C ALA A 68 14.70 31.76 -12.04
N GLU A 69 15.62 32.58 -11.60
CA GLU A 69 16.37 32.37 -10.35
C GLU A 69 16.27 33.59 -9.42
N GLY A 70 15.77 33.37 -8.21
CA GLY A 70 15.82 34.38 -7.15
C GLY A 70 17.26 34.72 -6.77
N TYR A 71 17.55 36.00 -6.54
CA TYR A 71 18.92 36.48 -6.34
C TYR A 71 19.09 37.41 -5.13
N SER A 72 18.01 37.74 -4.42
CA SER A 72 18.06 38.64 -3.27
C SER A 72 17.28 38.08 -2.08
N SER A 73 17.77 38.41 -0.88
CA SER A 73 17.13 38.11 0.39
C SER A 73 15.98 39.07 0.73
N THR A 74 15.76 40.11 -0.08
CA THR A 74 14.75 41.16 0.14
C THR A 74 13.82 41.32 -1.07
N ALA A 75 12.56 41.68 -0.79
CA ALA A 75 11.55 42.22 -1.70
C ALA A 75 11.19 41.36 -2.93
N TRP A 76 10.40 40.30 -2.78
CA TRP A 76 9.85 39.47 -3.90
C TRP A 76 10.88 38.83 -4.87
N TYR A 77 12.15 39.23 -4.82
CA TYR A 77 13.27 38.76 -5.63
C TYR A 77 13.89 37.47 -5.11
N GLY A 78 13.36 36.93 -4.01
CA GLY A 78 13.70 35.60 -3.51
C GLY A 78 13.01 34.49 -4.31
N GLU A 79 11.97 34.82 -5.08
CA GLU A 79 11.19 33.88 -5.88
C GLU A 79 11.71 33.84 -7.32
N GLY A 80 11.92 32.66 -7.89
CA GLY A 80 12.38 32.54 -9.27
C GLY A 80 11.31 32.97 -10.27
N LEU A 81 10.12 32.37 -10.14
CA LEU A 81 8.92 32.71 -10.92
C LEU A 81 7.76 33.01 -9.96
N ARG A 82 7.26 34.24 -10.00
CA ARG A 82 6.13 34.71 -9.20
C ARG A 82 5.02 35.24 -10.11
N LEU A 83 3.81 34.69 -9.91
CA LEU A 83 2.62 35.07 -10.66
C LEU A 83 1.49 35.40 -9.68
N ASP A 84 1.01 36.65 -9.71
CA ASP A 84 -0.04 37.16 -8.83
C ASP A 84 -1.26 37.61 -9.66
N GLY A 85 -2.40 37.77 -8.98
CA GLY A 85 -3.67 38.12 -9.62
C GLY A 85 -4.26 36.99 -10.45
N THR A 86 -5.16 37.30 -11.38
CA THR A 86 -5.77 36.27 -12.23
C THR A 86 -4.80 35.88 -13.35
N VAL A 87 -4.38 34.62 -13.36
CA VAL A 87 -3.40 34.07 -14.31
C VAL A 87 -4.06 33.05 -15.23
N SER A 88 -3.90 33.21 -16.54
CA SER A 88 -4.39 32.27 -17.55
C SER A 88 -3.26 31.87 -18.49
N ILE A 89 -2.95 30.58 -18.58
CA ILE A 89 -1.95 30.00 -19.47
C ILE A 89 -2.63 28.92 -20.29
N ALA A 90 -2.92 29.19 -21.56
CA ALA A 90 -3.69 28.30 -22.42
C ALA A 90 -2.92 28.00 -23.70
N SER A 91 -2.54 26.73 -23.89
CA SER A 91 -2.07 26.23 -25.18
C SER A 91 -3.10 25.24 -25.71
N SER A 92 -3.66 25.46 -26.90
CA SER A 92 -4.66 24.55 -27.48
C SER A 92 -4.02 23.30 -28.13
N GLY A 93 -3.06 22.67 -27.45
CA GLY A 93 -2.36 21.46 -27.92
C GLY A 93 -0.84 21.49 -27.83
N GLY A 94 -0.24 22.65 -27.58
CA GLY A 94 1.19 22.77 -27.32
C GLY A 94 1.54 22.49 -25.85
N ASN A 95 2.80 22.19 -25.60
CA ASN A 95 3.30 21.93 -24.26
C ASN A 95 3.41 23.21 -23.45
N ILE A 96 3.12 23.13 -22.16
CA ILE A 96 3.33 24.23 -21.20
C ILE A 96 4.46 23.84 -20.26
N ILE A 97 5.46 24.69 -20.13
CA ILE A 97 6.64 24.48 -19.27
C ILE A 97 6.83 25.70 -18.38
N LEU A 98 6.82 25.50 -17.07
CA LEU A 98 7.14 26.52 -16.07
C LEU A 98 8.38 26.09 -15.28
N ARG A 99 9.37 26.98 -15.15
CA ARG A 99 10.61 26.68 -14.41
C ARG A 99 11.04 27.85 -13.53
N GLY A 100 11.28 27.56 -12.26
CA GLY A 100 11.77 28.57 -11.32
C GLY A 100 12.56 27.98 -10.16
N GLN A 101 13.52 28.75 -9.68
CA GLN A 101 14.45 28.41 -8.60
C GLN A 101 14.47 29.55 -7.57
N SER A 102 14.29 29.21 -6.30
CA SER A 102 14.34 30.22 -5.23
C SER A 102 15.78 30.63 -4.94
N TYR A 103 15.93 31.80 -4.31
CA TYR A 103 17.22 32.28 -3.85
C TYR A 103 17.91 31.29 -2.91
N SER A 104 19.20 31.03 -3.13
CA SER A 104 19.98 30.02 -2.41
C SER A 104 20.63 30.55 -1.13
N ALA A 105 19.86 31.24 -0.27
CA ALA A 105 20.30 31.71 1.04
C ALA A 105 19.13 32.08 1.95
N SER A 106 19.44 32.54 3.17
CA SER A 106 18.46 33.05 4.13
C SER A 106 17.67 34.23 3.53
N ILE A 107 16.35 34.21 3.70
CA ILE A 107 15.47 35.36 3.41
C ILE A 107 15.25 36.15 4.70
N ILE A 108 15.02 37.46 4.58
CA ILE A 108 14.68 38.30 5.74
C ILE A 108 13.35 37.87 6.37
N ALA A 109 13.21 38.10 7.68
CA ALA A 109 11.99 37.76 8.41
C ALA A 109 10.75 38.40 7.77
N SER A 110 9.61 37.71 7.84
CA SER A 110 8.32 38.12 7.28
C SER A 110 8.24 38.15 5.75
N GLN A 111 9.29 37.74 5.05
CA GLN A 111 9.26 37.44 3.62
C GLN A 111 9.45 35.94 3.40
N GLY A 112 9.04 35.46 2.23
CA GLY A 112 9.36 34.10 1.82
C GLY A 112 9.75 34.01 0.37
N ALA A 113 10.17 32.81 0.01
CA ALA A 113 10.79 32.53 -1.26
C ALA A 113 10.34 31.16 -1.76
N ALA A 114 10.16 31.08 -3.06
CA ALA A 114 9.80 29.86 -3.74
C ALA A 114 10.45 29.74 -5.11
N GLY A 115 10.64 28.51 -5.59
CA GLY A 115 11.05 28.29 -6.97
C GLY A 115 10.00 28.86 -7.90
N ILE A 116 8.76 28.41 -7.71
CA ILE A 116 7.59 28.91 -8.40
C ILE A 116 6.50 29.24 -7.37
N SER A 117 5.92 30.43 -7.49
CA SER A 117 4.89 30.94 -6.58
C SER A 117 3.71 31.48 -7.37
N PHE A 118 2.52 30.99 -7.00
CA PHE A 118 1.24 31.60 -7.39
C PHE A 118 0.65 32.27 -6.16
N TYR A 119 0.90 33.58 -6.03
CA TYR A 119 0.74 34.26 -4.76
C TYR A 119 -0.72 34.61 -4.44
N SER A 120 -1.45 35.17 -5.40
CA SER A 120 -2.83 35.64 -5.23
C SER A 120 -3.68 35.40 -6.48
N GLY A 121 -5.01 35.51 -6.35
CA GLY A 121 -5.93 35.36 -7.48
C GLY A 121 -6.10 33.93 -8.00
N ALA A 122 -6.97 33.78 -9.01
CA ALA A 122 -7.26 32.50 -9.64
C ALA A 122 -6.25 32.16 -10.74
N VAL A 123 -5.89 30.88 -10.86
CA VAL A 123 -4.92 30.40 -11.84
C VAL A 123 -5.54 29.33 -12.72
N SER A 124 -5.41 29.45 -14.03
CA SER A 124 -5.80 28.45 -15.01
C SER A 124 -4.63 28.13 -15.92
N ILE A 125 -4.19 26.87 -15.95
CA ILE A 125 -3.16 26.35 -16.84
C ILE A 125 -3.78 25.20 -17.64
N ASN A 126 -3.96 25.36 -18.95
CA ASN A 126 -4.59 24.37 -19.81
C ASN A 126 -3.78 24.16 -21.10
N SER A 127 -3.29 22.95 -21.29
CA SER A 127 -2.45 22.57 -22.45
C SER A 127 -3.24 21.94 -23.61
N GLY A 128 -4.56 21.80 -23.48
CA GLY A 128 -5.36 21.05 -24.45
C GLY A 128 -4.79 19.63 -24.56
N THR A 129 -4.37 19.22 -25.75
CA THR A 129 -3.74 17.91 -25.98
C THR A 129 -2.23 17.87 -25.71
N GLY A 130 -1.60 18.98 -25.32
CA GLY A 130 -0.18 19.05 -24.98
C GLY A 130 0.13 18.60 -23.54
N THR A 131 1.40 18.45 -23.19
CA THR A 131 1.81 18.11 -21.81
C THR A 131 2.04 19.36 -20.97
N ILE A 132 1.96 19.23 -19.64
CA ILE A 132 2.33 20.29 -18.69
C ILE A 132 3.51 19.82 -17.83
N LEU A 133 4.55 20.65 -17.75
CA LEU A 133 5.67 20.51 -16.82
C LEU A 133 5.75 21.74 -15.93
N ILE A 134 5.68 21.54 -14.61
CA ILE A 134 6.03 22.55 -13.60
C ILE A 134 7.26 22.04 -12.87
N ASP A 135 8.39 22.74 -12.98
CA ASP A 135 9.67 22.33 -12.43
C ASP A 135 10.22 23.42 -11.50
N ALA A 136 10.00 23.22 -10.20
CA ALA A 136 10.25 24.19 -9.16
C ALA A 136 11.33 23.69 -8.20
N LYS A 137 12.31 24.55 -7.88
CA LYS A 137 13.40 24.25 -6.96
C LYS A 137 13.48 25.26 -5.82
N GLY A 138 13.59 24.76 -4.60
CA GLY A 138 13.73 25.57 -3.39
C GLY A 138 15.10 25.40 -2.73
N TYR A 139 15.79 26.50 -2.46
CA TYR A 139 17.08 26.53 -1.76
C TYR A 139 17.10 27.51 -0.58
N SER A 140 16.06 28.33 -0.47
CA SER A 140 15.89 29.34 0.57
C SER A 140 15.56 28.74 1.94
N TYR A 141 15.66 29.57 2.98
CA TYR A 141 15.14 29.27 4.31
C TYR A 141 14.79 30.57 5.06
N THR A 142 13.73 30.56 5.87
CA THR A 142 13.17 31.76 6.54
C THR A 142 12.15 31.43 7.62
N SER A 143 11.74 32.41 8.41
CA SER A 143 10.61 32.33 9.34
C SER A 143 9.23 32.47 8.68
N GLY A 144 9.12 33.00 7.47
CA GLY A 144 7.85 33.18 6.75
C GLY A 144 7.38 31.91 6.03
N TYR A 145 7.88 31.70 4.81
CA TYR A 145 7.71 30.45 4.06
C TYR A 145 8.92 30.20 3.17
N SER A 146 9.34 28.95 3.06
CA SER A 146 10.31 28.53 2.05
C SER A 146 9.78 27.31 1.33
N SER A 147 9.66 27.37 0.01
CA SER A 147 9.09 26.25 -0.74
C SER A 147 9.70 26.06 -2.11
N ALA A 148 9.65 24.85 -2.67
CA ALA A 148 9.98 24.71 -4.08
C ALA A 148 8.78 25.22 -4.91
N LEU A 149 7.59 24.72 -4.61
CA LEU A 149 6.33 25.12 -5.22
C LEU A 149 5.35 25.66 -4.18
N HIS A 150 4.74 26.80 -4.49
CA HIS A 150 3.88 27.53 -3.57
C HIS A 150 2.58 28.02 -4.21
N PHE A 151 1.44 27.81 -3.54
CA PHE A 151 0.13 28.33 -3.95
C PHE A 151 -0.59 29.04 -2.79
N GLY A 152 -0.48 30.37 -2.77
CA GLY A 152 -1.11 31.28 -1.79
C GLY A 152 -0.49 31.27 -0.39
N LEU A 153 -0.49 32.42 0.30
CA LEU A 153 0.14 32.57 1.62
C LEU A 153 -0.80 32.53 2.83
N ASP A 154 -1.99 33.12 2.71
CA ASP A 154 -2.88 33.34 3.85
C ASP A 154 -4.24 32.68 3.63
N SER A 155 -4.96 32.44 4.73
CA SER A 155 -6.36 31.97 4.73
C SER A 155 -7.32 32.95 4.03
N LEU A 156 -6.89 34.19 3.77
CA LEU A 156 -7.68 35.25 3.14
C LEU A 156 -7.92 35.03 1.64
N ASP A 157 -7.15 34.16 0.99
CA ASP A 157 -7.29 33.87 -0.44
C ASP A 157 -7.73 32.41 -0.71
N SER A 158 -8.35 31.79 0.30
CA SER A 158 -8.90 30.43 0.21
C SER A 158 -10.07 30.30 -0.77
N ALA A 159 -10.62 31.41 -1.27
CA ALA A 159 -11.75 31.44 -2.18
C ALA A 159 -11.35 31.26 -3.66
N THR A 160 -10.11 31.55 -4.03
CA THR A 160 -9.65 31.40 -5.43
C THR A 160 -9.00 30.04 -5.66
N THR A 161 -9.10 29.53 -6.89
CA THR A 161 -8.65 28.18 -7.23
C THR A 161 -7.49 28.22 -8.22
N VAL A 162 -6.64 27.19 -8.14
CA VAL A 162 -5.64 26.88 -9.15
C VAL A 162 -6.10 25.65 -9.91
N THR A 163 -6.24 25.75 -11.22
CA THR A 163 -6.61 24.62 -12.10
C THR A 163 -5.50 24.36 -13.11
N ILE A 164 -5.01 23.13 -13.14
CA ILE A 164 -3.99 22.64 -14.07
C ILE A 164 -4.62 21.47 -14.84
N GLN A 165 -4.77 21.60 -16.16
CA GLN A 165 -5.50 20.64 -16.97
C GLN A 165 -4.78 20.25 -18.25
N SER A 166 -4.79 18.95 -18.55
CA SER A 166 -4.34 18.40 -19.83
C SER A 166 -5.29 17.30 -20.30
N ALA A 167 -5.63 17.33 -21.58
CA ALA A 167 -6.29 16.27 -22.32
C ALA A 167 -5.29 15.45 -23.17
N ASN A 168 -4.01 15.45 -22.79
CA ASN A 168 -3.00 14.59 -23.38
C ASN A 168 -3.21 13.12 -22.95
N THR A 169 -2.93 12.19 -23.84
CA THR A 169 -3.19 10.75 -23.66
C THR A 169 -1.99 9.96 -23.16
N THR A 170 -0.85 10.61 -22.89
CA THR A 170 0.36 9.95 -22.39
C THR A 170 0.35 9.86 -20.87
N SER A 171 1.07 8.87 -20.33
CA SER A 171 1.23 8.67 -18.88
C SER A 171 1.90 9.85 -18.16
N SER A 172 2.47 10.80 -18.89
CA SER A 172 3.11 12.01 -18.39
C SER A 172 2.39 13.29 -18.84
N ALA A 173 1.07 13.24 -19.02
CA ALA A 173 0.26 14.39 -19.42
C ALA A 173 0.52 15.62 -18.52
N ILE A 174 0.66 15.40 -17.21
CA ILE A 174 1.04 16.44 -16.26
C ILE A 174 2.17 15.92 -15.36
N THR A 175 3.28 16.67 -15.30
CA THR A 175 4.38 16.41 -14.38
C THR A 175 4.67 17.65 -13.54
N ILE A 176 4.70 17.48 -12.22
CA ILE A 176 5.13 18.51 -11.28
C ILE A 176 6.34 17.99 -10.53
N ASN A 177 7.46 18.71 -10.65
CA ASN A 177 8.66 18.48 -9.88
C ASN A 177 8.80 19.64 -8.89
N ALA A 178 8.78 19.33 -7.61
CA ALA A 178 8.94 20.31 -6.54
C ALA A 178 10.02 19.81 -5.59
N TYR A 179 11.26 20.26 -5.77
CA TYR A 179 12.39 19.78 -4.99
C TYR A 179 12.95 20.88 -4.09
N HIS A 180 12.88 20.69 -2.78
CA HIS A 180 13.49 21.58 -1.80
C HIS A 180 14.77 20.96 -1.24
N TYR A 181 15.86 21.72 -1.28
CA TYR A 181 17.20 21.23 -0.93
C TYR A 181 17.73 21.82 0.37
N ALA A 182 17.14 22.90 0.88
CA ALA A 182 17.51 23.45 2.19
C ALA A 182 16.89 22.61 3.32
N ASN A 183 17.70 22.33 4.34
CA ASN A 183 17.35 21.57 5.53
C ASN A 183 17.24 22.51 6.74
N GLN A 184 16.16 23.29 6.77
CA GLN A 184 15.92 24.36 7.74
C GLN A 184 14.41 24.53 7.93
N SER A 185 13.99 25.09 9.07
CA SER A 185 12.58 25.31 9.39
C SER A 185 11.78 26.00 8.27
N ASN A 186 10.53 25.57 8.09
CA ASN A 186 9.58 26.01 7.07
C ASN A 186 9.99 25.74 5.62
N ALA A 187 10.96 24.85 5.38
CA ALA A 187 11.29 24.33 4.07
C ALA A 187 10.25 23.29 3.62
N ASN A 188 9.51 23.54 2.54
CA ASN A 188 8.52 22.61 1.99
C ASN A 188 8.83 22.31 0.52
N ALA A 189 8.67 21.07 0.07
CA ALA A 189 8.69 20.81 -1.37
C ALA A 189 7.49 21.50 -2.02
N TRP A 190 6.29 21.25 -1.47
CA TRP A 190 5.06 21.87 -1.92
C TRP A 190 4.25 22.36 -0.72
N LYS A 191 3.90 23.64 -0.72
CA LYS A 191 2.90 24.21 0.18
C LYS A 191 1.74 24.87 -0.58
N ASN A 192 0.50 24.65 -0.14
CA ASN A 192 -0.65 25.43 -0.61
C ASN A 192 -1.57 25.85 0.55
N ASN A 193 -2.11 27.06 0.40
CA ASN A 193 -3.15 27.63 1.26
C ASN A 193 -4.46 27.87 0.51
N LYS A 194 -4.50 27.59 -0.80
CA LYS A 194 -5.71 27.65 -1.64
C LYS A 194 -6.00 26.32 -2.32
N PRO A 195 -7.25 26.08 -2.77
CA PRO A 195 -7.56 24.86 -3.50
C PRO A 195 -6.75 24.72 -4.80
N VAL A 196 -6.18 23.54 -5.03
CA VAL A 196 -5.40 23.18 -6.23
C VAL A 196 -5.99 21.96 -6.91
N TYR A 197 -6.36 22.11 -8.18
CA TYR A 197 -7.04 21.09 -8.97
C TYR A 197 -6.21 20.72 -10.18
N ILE A 198 -5.81 19.46 -10.27
CA ILE A 198 -4.97 18.91 -11.33
C ILE A 198 -5.73 17.80 -12.03
N TYR A 199 -6.02 18.00 -13.31
CA TYR A 199 -6.92 17.16 -14.09
C TYR A 199 -6.25 16.65 -15.37
N ALA A 200 -6.08 15.34 -15.47
CA ALA A 200 -5.81 14.66 -16.73
C ALA A 200 -7.11 14.08 -17.28
N THR A 201 -7.67 14.68 -18.31
CA THR A 201 -9.07 14.45 -18.72
C THR A 201 -9.22 13.47 -19.88
N ALA A 202 -8.12 13.01 -20.46
CA ALA A 202 -8.13 12.07 -21.57
C ALA A 202 -7.68 10.67 -21.13
N ASN A 203 -8.13 9.65 -21.86
CA ASN A 203 -7.72 8.28 -21.58
C ASN A 203 -6.20 8.11 -21.82
N GLY A 204 -5.53 7.43 -20.88
CA GLY A 204 -4.08 7.26 -20.83
C GLY A 204 -3.32 8.41 -20.17
N GLY A 205 -3.97 9.58 -19.99
CA GLY A 205 -3.36 10.79 -19.42
C GLY A 205 -2.98 10.64 -17.95
N GLY A 206 -1.69 10.46 -17.66
CA GLY A 206 -1.20 10.31 -16.29
C GLY A 206 -0.73 11.61 -15.62
N ILE A 207 -0.65 11.59 -14.29
CA ILE A 207 -0.17 12.70 -13.46
C ILE A 207 0.96 12.18 -12.56
N THR A 208 2.11 12.84 -12.59
CA THR A 208 3.23 12.53 -11.69
C THR A 208 3.63 13.77 -10.90
N ILE A 209 3.64 13.65 -9.58
CA ILE A 209 4.12 14.65 -8.63
C ILE A 209 5.37 14.10 -7.96
N ASN A 210 6.50 14.72 -8.21
CA ASN A 210 7.76 14.40 -7.55
C ASN A 210 8.06 15.48 -6.51
N THR A 211 8.26 15.07 -5.27
CA THR A 211 8.71 15.96 -4.20
C THR A 211 10.02 15.50 -3.59
N SER A 212 10.76 16.42 -2.98
CA SER A 212 11.82 16.05 -2.04
C SER A 212 12.05 17.17 -1.03
N ASN A 213 12.30 16.79 0.22
CA ASN A 213 12.84 17.66 1.25
C ASN A 213 13.85 16.87 2.12
N VAL A 214 14.79 17.54 2.77
CA VAL A 214 15.69 16.92 3.75
C VAL A 214 15.18 17.25 5.15
N ARG A 215 14.66 16.26 5.87
CA ARG A 215 14.15 16.42 7.23
C ARG A 215 15.24 16.17 8.28
N SER A 216 15.95 17.21 8.72
CA SER A 216 16.62 17.21 10.04
C SER A 216 16.01 18.17 11.05
N VAL A 217 15.05 18.98 10.63
CA VAL A 217 14.22 19.86 11.48
C VAL A 217 12.75 19.45 11.27
N GLN A 218 11.83 19.79 12.18
CA GLN A 218 10.41 19.38 12.10
C GLN A 218 9.67 20.06 10.92
N ASP A 219 9.99 19.69 9.69
CA ASP A 219 9.43 20.27 8.47
C ASP A 219 8.61 19.24 7.67
N TYR A 220 7.73 19.77 6.82
CA TYR A 220 6.84 18.98 5.96
C TYR A 220 7.39 18.96 4.54
N GLU A 221 7.41 17.77 3.92
CA GLU A 221 7.71 17.69 2.50
C GLU A 221 6.54 18.29 1.70
N ILE A 222 5.32 17.87 2.04
CA ILE A 222 4.10 18.41 1.47
C ILE A 222 3.23 18.95 2.61
N ASN A 223 2.72 20.17 2.44
CA ASN A 223 1.82 20.83 3.39
C ASN A 223 0.59 21.40 2.69
N PHE A 224 -0.52 20.68 2.79
CA PHE A 224 -1.79 21.05 2.17
C PHE A 224 -2.77 21.62 3.19
N ASN A 225 -3.01 22.94 3.13
CA ASN A 225 -3.95 23.65 4.00
C ASN A 225 -5.30 23.96 3.31
N ALA A 226 -5.45 23.53 2.05
CA ALA A 226 -6.66 23.70 1.25
C ALA A 226 -6.79 22.58 0.22
N GLU A 227 -8.00 22.40 -0.34
CA GLU A 227 -8.38 21.16 -1.02
C GLU A 227 -7.50 20.91 -2.24
N VAL A 228 -6.93 19.71 -2.33
CA VAL A 228 -6.14 19.28 -3.48
C VAL A 228 -6.87 18.16 -4.20
N ARG A 229 -7.02 18.28 -5.52
CA ARG A 229 -7.56 17.24 -6.39
C ARG A 229 -6.52 16.86 -7.41
N ILE A 230 -6.21 15.58 -7.49
CA ILE A 230 -5.31 15.02 -8.50
C ILE A 230 -6.09 13.89 -9.18
N LEU A 231 -6.76 14.24 -10.27
CA LEU A 231 -7.73 13.37 -10.91
C LEU A 231 -7.33 13.04 -12.34
N ALA A 232 -7.46 11.77 -12.70
CA ALA A 232 -7.18 11.28 -14.05
C ALA A 232 -8.25 10.28 -14.48
N THR A 233 -8.72 10.34 -15.73
CA THR A 233 -9.72 9.38 -16.25
C THR A 233 -9.14 7.96 -16.32
N SER A 234 -7.89 7.86 -16.76
CA SER A 234 -7.02 6.69 -16.72
C SER A 234 -5.57 7.14 -16.86
N GLY A 235 -4.61 6.23 -16.91
CA GLY A 235 -3.19 6.56 -16.79
C GLY A 235 -2.74 6.57 -15.32
N PRO A 236 -1.43 6.52 -15.03
CA PRO A 236 -0.95 6.47 -13.66
C PRO A 236 -1.13 7.81 -12.93
N ILE A 237 -1.48 7.76 -11.65
CA ILE A 237 -1.37 8.89 -10.73
C ILE A 237 -0.28 8.54 -9.72
N GLN A 238 0.78 9.33 -9.66
CA GLN A 238 1.93 9.08 -8.80
C GLN A 238 2.25 10.30 -7.95
N ILE A 239 2.29 10.12 -6.64
CA ILE A 239 2.83 11.10 -5.69
C ILE A 239 4.05 10.46 -5.05
N LEU A 240 5.22 10.95 -5.43
CA LEU A 240 6.51 10.34 -5.15
C LEU A 240 7.36 11.27 -4.29
N GLY A 241 7.30 11.04 -2.97
CA GLY A 241 8.24 11.64 -2.03
C GLY A 241 9.63 11.02 -2.17
N ASN A 242 10.62 11.86 -2.45
CA ASN A 242 12.02 11.47 -2.66
C ASN A 242 12.97 12.11 -1.64
N GLY A 243 12.44 12.80 -0.63
CA GLY A 243 13.23 13.34 0.48
C GLY A 243 13.85 12.28 1.38
N SER A 244 14.33 12.68 2.56
CA SER A 244 14.65 11.74 3.65
C SER A 244 13.64 11.91 4.77
N ASN A 245 13.07 10.81 5.28
CA ASN A 245 12.02 10.83 6.32
C ASN A 245 10.83 11.73 5.95
N GLN A 246 10.36 11.63 4.70
CA GLN A 246 9.35 12.55 4.15
C GLN A 246 8.10 12.60 5.02
N TYR A 247 7.56 13.80 5.19
CA TYR A 247 6.36 14.02 6.00
C TYR A 247 5.29 14.72 5.20
N PHE A 248 4.20 14.00 4.90
CA PHE A 248 3.06 14.54 4.18
C PHE A 248 1.98 15.00 5.16
N LEU A 249 1.64 16.28 5.12
CA LEU A 249 0.57 16.87 5.94
C LEU A 249 -0.62 17.29 5.07
N VAL A 250 -1.81 16.83 5.48
CA VAL A 250 -3.09 17.47 5.14
C VAL A 250 -3.68 18.08 6.40
N ASN A 251 -3.92 19.39 6.37
CA ASN A 251 -4.39 20.16 7.52
C ASN A 251 -5.69 20.89 7.18
N ASN A 252 -6.77 20.59 7.93
CA ASN A 252 -8.10 21.19 7.70
C ASN A 252 -8.57 21.09 6.24
N SER A 253 -8.21 20.00 5.55
CA SER A 253 -8.47 19.89 4.11
C SER A 253 -8.58 18.47 3.59
N ALA A 254 -8.83 18.32 2.30
CA ALA A 254 -8.98 17.03 1.65
C ALA A 254 -8.04 16.91 0.44
N LEU A 255 -7.40 15.75 0.34
CA LEU A 255 -6.74 15.30 -0.89
C LEU A 255 -7.66 14.29 -1.59
N TYR A 256 -7.93 14.48 -2.88
CA TYR A 256 -8.67 13.53 -3.72
C TYR A 256 -7.78 12.97 -4.81
N LEU A 257 -7.69 11.64 -4.88
CA LEU A 257 -6.89 10.91 -5.86
C LEU A 257 -7.80 10.00 -6.71
N GLY A 258 -7.61 10.03 -8.03
CA GLY A 258 -8.37 9.23 -8.99
C GLY A 258 -9.54 10.00 -9.58
N SER A 259 -10.71 9.96 -8.94
CA SER A 259 -11.94 10.62 -9.39
C SER A 259 -12.67 11.33 -8.25
N LYS A 260 -13.61 12.21 -8.59
CA LYS A 260 -14.49 12.87 -7.60
C LYS A 260 -15.87 13.09 -8.21
N ALA A 261 -16.92 12.76 -7.46
CA ALA A 261 -18.29 13.02 -7.87
C ALA A 261 -18.51 14.50 -8.21
N GLY A 262 -19.22 14.76 -9.31
CA GLY A 262 -19.52 16.13 -9.76
C GLY A 262 -18.38 16.85 -10.50
N VAL A 263 -17.20 16.23 -10.69
CA VAL A 263 -16.11 16.83 -11.49
C VAL A 263 -16.16 16.29 -12.92
N SER A 264 -16.61 17.13 -13.87
CA SER A 264 -16.71 16.77 -15.29
C SER A 264 -15.37 16.28 -15.86
N GLY A 265 -15.39 15.23 -16.69
CA GLY A 265 -14.19 14.60 -17.27
C GLY A 265 -13.45 13.62 -16.33
N ASN A 266 -13.69 13.68 -15.01
CA ASN A 266 -13.05 12.82 -14.02
C ASN A 266 -14.06 12.31 -12.96
N THR A 267 -15.28 11.99 -13.41
CA THR A 267 -16.32 11.39 -12.57
C THR A 267 -16.08 9.91 -12.30
N THR A 268 -15.17 9.26 -13.03
CA THR A 268 -14.66 7.92 -12.78
C THR A 268 -13.16 7.88 -13.08
N SER A 269 -12.45 6.88 -12.53
CA SER A 269 -11.03 6.68 -12.78
C SER A 269 -10.69 5.20 -12.81
N SER A 270 -9.86 4.81 -13.77
CA SER A 270 -9.19 3.49 -13.80
C SER A 270 -7.69 3.58 -13.53
N SER A 271 -7.26 4.70 -12.94
CA SER A 271 -5.85 5.01 -12.72
C SER A 271 -5.25 4.10 -11.66
N ASN A 272 -4.05 3.60 -11.92
CA ASN A 272 -3.21 3.04 -10.86
C ASN A 272 -2.65 4.21 -10.05
N ILE A 273 -2.87 4.19 -8.73
CA ILE A 273 -2.46 5.25 -7.81
C ILE A 273 -1.28 4.74 -6.98
N THR A 274 -0.16 5.44 -7.02
CA THR A 274 0.98 5.24 -6.11
C THR A 274 1.12 6.46 -5.21
N PHE A 275 1.02 6.25 -3.90
CA PHE A 275 1.26 7.28 -2.89
C PHE A 275 2.42 6.86 -2.00
N GLN A 276 3.58 7.49 -2.24
CA GLN A 276 4.83 7.11 -1.64
C GLN A 276 5.41 8.25 -0.77
N THR A 277 5.49 8.00 0.54
CA THR A 277 6.09 8.89 1.54
C THR A 277 6.38 8.10 2.81
N ASP A 278 7.43 8.45 3.55
CA ASP A 278 7.83 7.74 4.77
C ASP A 278 6.87 8.00 5.94
N ASP A 279 6.14 9.10 5.95
CA ASP A 279 5.14 9.41 6.98
C ASP A 279 3.94 10.18 6.41
N PHE A 280 2.79 9.98 7.07
CA PHE A 280 1.53 10.65 6.78
C PHE A 280 1.01 11.31 8.06
N ASN A 281 0.47 12.53 7.92
CA ASN A 281 -0.20 13.21 9.00
C ASN A 281 -1.49 13.85 8.53
N ILE A 282 -2.52 13.67 9.33
CA ILE A 282 -3.79 14.34 9.20
C ILE A 282 -3.93 15.23 10.41
N ALA A 283 -3.82 16.54 10.21
CA ALA A 283 -4.13 17.51 11.24
C ALA A 283 -5.58 17.96 11.11
N SER A 284 -6.29 17.99 12.24
CA SER A 284 -7.69 18.43 12.30
C SER A 284 -8.59 17.59 11.38
N ALA A 285 -9.70 18.13 10.85
CA ALA A 285 -10.67 17.40 10.02
C ALA A 285 -10.18 17.05 8.59
N GLY A 286 -8.91 16.66 8.44
CA GLY A 286 -8.30 16.34 7.15
C GLY A 286 -8.63 14.94 6.61
N SER A 287 -8.39 14.68 5.32
CA SER A 287 -8.62 13.34 4.72
C SER A 287 -7.77 13.05 3.47
N TYR A 288 -7.38 11.78 3.30
CA TYR A 288 -6.81 11.24 2.07
C TYR A 288 -7.86 10.37 1.36
N ASN A 289 -8.42 10.85 0.24
CA ASN A 289 -9.56 10.22 -0.43
C ASN A 289 -9.12 9.54 -1.73
N PHE A 290 -9.53 8.27 -1.92
CA PHE A 290 -9.18 7.48 -3.09
C PHE A 290 -10.44 6.97 -3.79
N ALA A 291 -10.52 7.21 -5.10
CA ALA A 291 -11.63 6.77 -5.93
C ALA A 291 -11.11 6.31 -7.31
N THR A 292 -10.81 5.02 -7.43
CA THR A 292 -10.32 4.40 -8.66
C THR A 292 -10.73 2.94 -8.75
N THR A 293 -10.88 2.42 -9.97
CA THR A 293 -10.94 0.98 -10.26
C THR A 293 -9.58 0.40 -10.63
N GLY A 294 -8.51 1.21 -10.69
CA GLY A 294 -7.13 0.72 -10.81
C GLY A 294 -6.59 0.18 -9.48
N THR A 295 -5.29 -0.10 -9.44
CA THR A 295 -4.60 -0.52 -8.21
C THR A 295 -4.23 0.67 -7.34
N VAL A 296 -4.25 0.53 -6.01
CA VAL A 296 -3.76 1.54 -5.06
C VAL A 296 -2.56 0.98 -4.30
N THR A 297 -1.45 1.71 -4.31
CA THR A 297 -0.24 1.40 -3.54
C THR A 297 0.08 2.55 -2.60
N ILE A 298 0.12 2.28 -1.29
CA ILE A 298 0.52 3.23 -0.25
C ILE A 298 1.76 2.65 0.42
N GLN A 299 2.91 3.31 0.31
CA GLN A 299 4.18 2.71 0.74
C GLN A 299 5.23 3.75 1.18
N PRO A 300 6.21 3.36 2.01
CA PRO A 300 7.33 4.23 2.30
C PRO A 300 8.31 4.31 1.13
N LYS A 301 9.01 5.45 1.00
CA LYS A 301 10.16 5.57 0.09
C LYS A 301 11.33 4.78 0.65
N SER A 302 11.64 5.00 1.92
CA SER A 302 12.63 4.31 2.74
C SER A 302 12.25 2.84 2.94
N ASN A 303 13.11 2.05 3.59
CA ASN A 303 12.82 0.64 3.85
C ASN A 303 11.53 0.46 4.66
N SER A 304 11.22 1.42 5.53
CA SER A 304 10.07 1.41 6.42
C SER A 304 9.43 2.79 6.50
N PHE A 305 8.17 2.84 6.93
CA PHE A 305 7.56 4.09 7.40
C PHE A 305 8.35 4.64 8.58
N TYR A 306 8.16 5.91 8.90
CA TYR A 306 8.77 6.60 10.04
C TYR A 306 8.14 6.16 11.38
N ARG A 307 6.84 5.84 11.36
CA ARG A 307 6.05 5.43 12.52
C ARG A 307 4.94 4.48 12.09
N ALA A 308 4.14 4.02 13.05
CA ALA A 308 2.93 3.25 12.79
C ALA A 308 1.94 4.04 11.91
N ILE A 309 1.35 3.39 10.91
CA ILE A 309 0.37 4.00 10.00
C ILE A 309 -0.97 3.26 10.11
N ASN A 310 -2.05 4.02 10.28
CA ASN A 310 -3.40 3.48 10.35
C ASN A 310 -4.09 3.54 8.99
N LEU A 311 -4.84 2.51 8.64
CA LEU A 311 -5.63 2.44 7.42
C LEU A 311 -6.76 3.48 7.41
N SER A 312 -7.34 3.77 8.58
CA SER A 312 -8.41 4.77 8.77
C SER A 312 -8.02 6.19 8.38
N TRP A 313 -6.73 6.49 8.22
CA TRP A 313 -6.28 7.76 7.66
C TRP A 313 -6.63 7.90 6.17
N PHE A 314 -6.87 6.79 5.49
CA PHE A 314 -7.19 6.76 4.06
C PHE A 314 -8.66 6.40 3.87
N THR A 315 -9.43 7.34 3.33
CA THR A 315 -10.81 7.12 2.92
C THR A 315 -10.81 6.44 1.55
N LEU A 316 -10.98 5.11 1.56
CA LEU A 316 -10.90 4.26 0.38
C LEU A 316 -12.25 4.09 -0.31
N ASN A 317 -12.22 3.61 -1.55
CA ASN A 317 -13.37 3.28 -2.39
C ASN A 317 -14.44 4.38 -2.50
N GLN A 318 -13.99 5.63 -2.49
CA GLN A 318 -14.87 6.78 -2.69
C GLN A 318 -15.47 6.76 -4.09
N ASN A 319 -16.55 7.52 -4.28
CA ASN A 319 -17.22 7.66 -5.58
C ASN A 319 -17.63 6.30 -6.18
N SER A 320 -18.09 5.38 -5.33
CA SER A 320 -18.51 4.01 -5.68
C SER A 320 -17.50 3.25 -6.53
N SER A 321 -16.20 3.53 -6.36
CA SER A 321 -15.12 2.97 -7.16
C SER A 321 -14.29 2.02 -6.32
N THR A 322 -14.49 0.70 -6.48
CA THR A 322 -13.71 -0.31 -5.77
C THR A 322 -12.43 -0.64 -6.52
N MET A 323 -11.29 -0.43 -5.87
CA MET A 323 -9.97 -0.69 -6.47
C MET A 323 -9.75 -2.16 -6.85
N THR A 324 -8.97 -2.42 -7.89
CA THR A 324 -8.67 -3.78 -8.40
C THR A 324 -7.47 -4.43 -7.73
N GLY A 325 -6.72 -3.70 -6.93
CA GLY A 325 -5.65 -4.24 -6.09
C GLY A 325 -5.24 -3.21 -5.05
N PHE A 326 -4.77 -3.67 -3.90
CA PHE A 326 -4.32 -2.81 -2.82
C PHE A 326 -3.01 -3.31 -2.23
N THR A 327 -2.01 -2.43 -2.17
CA THR A 327 -0.74 -2.69 -1.48
C THR A 327 -0.51 -1.63 -0.41
N PHE A 328 -0.21 -2.05 0.82
CA PHE A 328 0.08 -1.16 1.94
C PHE A 328 1.38 -1.56 2.64
N GLY A 329 2.39 -0.69 2.58
CA GLY A 329 3.75 -0.96 3.03
C GLY A 329 4.61 -1.64 1.96
N LYS A 330 5.80 -2.10 2.36
CA LYS A 330 6.74 -2.90 1.55
C LYS A 330 7.29 -4.04 2.38
N SER A 331 7.81 -5.09 1.75
CA SER A 331 8.39 -6.25 2.44
C SER A 331 9.50 -5.91 3.45
N THR A 332 10.16 -4.76 3.31
CA THR A 332 11.19 -4.26 4.23
C THR A 332 10.64 -3.40 5.38
N ASN A 333 9.32 -3.18 5.44
CA ASN A 333 8.69 -2.28 6.40
C ASN A 333 8.69 -2.91 7.80
N THR A 334 9.37 -2.26 8.74
CA THR A 334 9.48 -2.71 10.13
C THR A 334 8.59 -1.92 11.08
N GLN A 335 7.92 -0.86 10.60
CA GLN A 335 6.94 -0.11 11.38
C GLN A 335 5.56 -0.74 11.31
N ASN A 336 4.78 -0.50 12.36
CA ASN A 336 3.48 -1.13 12.52
C ASN A 336 2.46 -0.64 11.49
N ILE A 337 1.56 -1.53 11.10
CA ILE A 337 0.39 -1.20 10.28
C ILE A 337 -0.87 -1.56 11.06
N VAL A 338 -1.82 -0.64 11.10
CA VAL A 338 -3.10 -0.86 11.77
C VAL A 338 -4.21 -0.87 10.73
N LEU A 339 -4.86 -2.01 10.53
CA LEU A 339 -6.02 -2.17 9.65
C LEU A 339 -7.30 -1.98 10.48
N ASP A 340 -7.64 -0.73 10.77
CA ASP A 340 -8.70 -0.28 11.69
C ASP A 340 -10.01 0.17 11.03
N GLN A 341 -10.21 -0.22 9.77
CA GLN A 341 -11.47 -0.06 9.06
C GLN A 341 -11.72 -1.25 8.14
N THR A 342 -12.96 -1.41 7.66
CA THR A 342 -13.26 -2.42 6.64
C THR A 342 -12.48 -2.12 5.35
N LEU A 343 -11.77 -3.12 4.85
CA LEU A 343 -11.03 -3.08 3.59
C LEU A 343 -11.69 -4.01 2.57
N THR A 344 -12.23 -3.44 1.51
CA THR A 344 -12.84 -4.19 0.41
C THR A 344 -12.11 -3.87 -0.90
N VAL A 345 -11.65 -4.91 -1.59
CA VAL A 345 -10.91 -4.80 -2.85
C VAL A 345 -11.46 -5.82 -3.85
N THR A 346 -11.50 -5.45 -5.12
CA THR A 346 -11.98 -6.35 -6.19
C THR A 346 -10.97 -7.48 -6.43
N GLY A 347 -9.68 -7.16 -6.42
CA GLY A 347 -8.58 -8.12 -6.57
C GLY A 347 -7.63 -8.25 -5.38
N PRO A 348 -6.32 -8.46 -5.59
CA PRO A 348 -5.40 -8.86 -4.52
C PRO A 348 -5.18 -7.77 -3.48
N ILE A 349 -4.95 -8.21 -2.24
CA ILE A 349 -4.63 -7.36 -1.09
C ILE A 349 -3.27 -7.79 -0.58
N THR A 350 -2.34 -6.86 -0.42
CA THR A 350 -1.01 -7.12 0.15
C THR A 350 -0.68 -6.08 1.20
N VAL A 351 -0.32 -6.52 2.41
CA VAL A 351 0.04 -5.65 3.53
C VAL A 351 1.35 -6.11 4.14
N TYR A 352 2.26 -5.16 4.36
CA TYR A 352 3.55 -5.39 4.99
C TYR A 352 3.79 -4.45 6.18
N GLY A 353 4.25 -5.00 7.31
CA GLY A 353 4.54 -4.21 8.52
C GLY A 353 5.43 -4.92 9.52
N GLY A 354 5.84 -4.19 10.56
CA GLY A 354 6.49 -4.75 11.75
C GLY A 354 5.53 -5.65 12.52
N ASP A 355 4.70 -5.03 13.38
CA ASP A 355 3.44 -5.63 13.80
C ASP A 355 2.32 -5.20 12.86
N ILE A 356 1.41 -6.12 12.51
CA ILE A 356 0.17 -5.80 11.79
C ILE A 356 -1.02 -6.07 12.69
N TYR A 357 -1.80 -5.03 12.96
CA TYR A 357 -3.03 -5.10 13.74
C TYR A 357 -4.25 -5.20 12.83
N ILE A 358 -5.11 -6.19 13.08
CA ILE A 358 -6.33 -6.46 12.32
C ILE A 358 -7.55 -6.11 13.17
N TYR A 359 -8.10 -4.93 12.94
CA TYR A 359 -9.25 -4.40 13.65
C TYR A 359 -10.46 -4.14 12.75
N GLY A 360 -10.35 -4.41 11.44
CA GLY A 360 -11.42 -4.34 10.45
C GLY A 360 -11.60 -5.65 9.68
N ASN A 361 -12.73 -5.79 8.99
CA ASN A 361 -12.96 -6.90 8.06
C ASN A 361 -12.15 -6.68 6.79
N ILE A 362 -11.67 -7.76 6.17
CA ILE A 362 -10.88 -7.72 4.93
C ILE A 362 -11.54 -8.62 3.89
N THR A 363 -11.83 -8.08 2.71
CA THR A 363 -12.50 -8.81 1.64
C THR A 363 -11.85 -8.56 0.28
N SER A 364 -11.44 -9.64 -0.40
CA SER A 364 -11.14 -9.66 -1.84
C SER A 364 -12.30 -10.34 -2.59
N ASN A 365 -13.00 -9.60 -3.46
CA ASN A 365 -14.32 -10.02 -3.95
C ASN A 365 -14.33 -10.92 -5.20
N THR A 366 -13.44 -10.69 -6.19
CA THR A 366 -13.60 -11.28 -7.54
C THR A 366 -12.39 -12.08 -7.98
N SER A 367 -11.17 -11.63 -7.69
CA SER A 367 -9.96 -12.36 -8.07
C SER A 367 -8.74 -11.81 -7.34
N GLY A 368 -8.30 -12.46 -6.26
CA GLY A 368 -7.01 -12.12 -5.70
C GLY A 368 -6.72 -12.76 -4.36
N ASP A 369 -5.43 -12.98 -4.14
CA ASP A 369 -4.93 -13.44 -2.87
C ASP A 369 -4.98 -12.30 -1.85
N ILE A 370 -5.16 -12.66 -0.58
CA ILE A 370 -4.94 -11.77 0.55
C ILE A 370 -3.63 -12.17 1.20
N THR A 371 -2.63 -11.30 1.18
CA THR A 371 -1.34 -11.50 1.86
C THR A 371 -1.15 -10.47 2.96
N ILE A 372 -1.10 -10.92 4.20
CA ILE A 372 -0.74 -10.14 5.37
C ILE A 372 0.61 -10.66 5.87
N SER A 373 1.67 -9.85 5.71
CA SER A 373 3.04 -10.26 5.99
C SER A 373 3.69 -9.31 6.99
N ALA A 374 3.75 -9.74 8.24
CA ALA A 374 4.42 -9.03 9.33
C ALA A 374 5.86 -9.54 9.50
N SER A 375 6.79 -8.66 9.90
CA SER A 375 8.14 -9.06 10.31
C SER A 375 8.21 -9.47 11.78
N ASN A 376 7.16 -9.21 12.57
CA ASN A 376 7.14 -9.58 13.99
C ASN A 376 5.83 -10.29 14.38
N GLN A 377 4.69 -9.60 14.33
CA GLN A 377 3.43 -10.19 14.79
C GLN A 377 2.25 -9.80 13.89
N ILE A 378 1.31 -10.72 13.74
CA ILE A 378 -0.05 -10.37 13.29
C ILE A 378 -0.98 -10.54 14.47
N ILE A 379 -1.68 -9.46 14.81
CA ILE A 379 -2.46 -9.32 16.03
C ILE A 379 -3.88 -8.93 15.65
N ASN A 380 -4.88 -9.55 16.25
CA ASN A 380 -6.27 -9.14 16.10
C ASN A 380 -6.87 -8.73 17.45
N ASP A 381 -7.99 -8.00 17.42
CA ASP A 381 -8.76 -7.63 18.62
C ASP A 381 -9.15 -8.88 19.44
N THR A 382 -9.04 -8.81 20.77
CA THR A 382 -9.42 -9.90 21.68
C THR A 382 -10.89 -9.84 22.10
N THR A 383 -11.68 -8.92 21.57
CA THR A 383 -13.08 -8.72 21.97
C THR A 383 -14.05 -8.89 20.82
N ASN A 384 -13.69 -8.42 19.61
CA ASN A 384 -14.56 -8.48 18.47
C ASN A 384 -14.01 -9.35 17.34
N ARG A 385 -14.84 -10.26 16.84
CA ARG A 385 -14.51 -11.09 15.68
C ARG A 385 -14.38 -10.25 14.41
N ARG A 386 -13.37 -10.56 13.60
CA ARG A 386 -13.19 -10.01 12.25
C ARG A 386 -13.16 -11.13 11.23
N THR A 387 -13.64 -10.82 10.03
CA THR A 387 -13.72 -11.78 8.93
C THR A 387 -12.76 -11.40 7.82
N ILE A 388 -11.99 -12.39 7.36
CA ILE A 388 -11.07 -12.32 6.24
C ILE A 388 -11.62 -13.23 5.14
N THR A 389 -12.03 -12.65 4.02
CA THR A 389 -12.68 -13.38 2.92
C THR A 389 -11.94 -13.14 1.62
N SER A 390 -11.51 -14.20 0.95
CA SER A 390 -10.95 -14.13 -0.41
C SER A 390 -11.98 -14.59 -1.45
N SER A 391 -11.72 -14.29 -2.72
CA SER A 391 -12.55 -14.78 -3.83
C SER A 391 -12.46 -16.30 -3.91
N SER A 392 -13.41 -16.95 -4.60
CA SER A 392 -13.43 -18.41 -4.80
C SER A 392 -12.14 -19.00 -5.43
N THR A 393 -11.30 -18.16 -6.01
CA THR A 393 -10.03 -18.50 -6.63
C THR A 393 -8.80 -18.02 -5.85
N GLY A 394 -8.99 -17.19 -4.82
CA GLY A 394 -7.93 -16.54 -4.06
C GLY A 394 -7.51 -17.34 -2.84
N ASP A 395 -6.21 -17.30 -2.56
CA ASP A 395 -5.64 -17.80 -1.31
C ASP A 395 -5.60 -16.71 -0.23
N ILE A 396 -5.48 -17.12 1.02
CA ILE A 396 -5.18 -16.23 2.15
C ILE A 396 -3.84 -16.64 2.75
N TYR A 397 -2.92 -15.69 2.86
CA TYR A 397 -1.60 -15.83 3.49
C TYR A 397 -1.51 -14.91 4.70
N PHE A 398 -1.31 -15.48 5.87
CA PHE A 398 -0.95 -14.76 7.09
C PHE A 398 0.44 -15.22 7.51
N ILE A 399 1.42 -14.32 7.37
CA ILE A 399 2.84 -14.61 7.57
C ILE A 399 3.32 -13.67 8.67
N ALA A 400 3.40 -14.14 9.91
CA ALA A 400 3.90 -13.31 11.01
C ALA A 400 5.42 -13.33 11.15
N ASP A 401 6.07 -14.31 10.53
CA ASP A 401 7.48 -14.65 10.63
C ASP A 401 8.21 -14.39 9.32
N SER A 402 7.95 -13.27 8.63
CA SER A 402 8.63 -13.01 7.36
C SER A 402 10.17 -12.94 7.48
N ASP A 403 10.70 -12.74 8.69
CA ASP A 403 12.12 -12.78 9.04
C ASP A 403 12.57 -14.05 9.80
N GLY A 404 11.65 -15.00 10.03
CA GLY A 404 11.89 -16.24 10.73
C GLY A 404 11.77 -16.17 12.27
N ALA A 405 11.12 -15.16 12.86
CA ALA A 405 10.96 -15.02 14.31
C ALA A 405 9.56 -14.54 14.81
N GLY A 406 8.49 -14.80 14.06
CA GLY A 406 7.19 -14.16 14.29
C GLY A 406 6.14 -14.90 15.14
N THR A 407 5.09 -14.17 15.56
CA THR A 407 3.93 -14.70 16.30
C THR A 407 2.59 -14.37 15.63
N LEU A 408 1.72 -15.38 15.48
CA LEU A 408 0.32 -15.21 15.13
C LEU A 408 -0.56 -15.14 16.38
N LYS A 409 -1.28 -14.03 16.53
CA LYS A 409 -2.29 -13.77 17.57
C LYS A 409 -3.63 -13.49 16.91
N ILE A 410 -4.28 -14.56 16.44
CA ILE A 410 -5.41 -14.52 15.50
C ILE A 410 -6.70 -15.12 16.07
N GLY A 411 -6.78 -15.24 17.40
CA GLY A 411 -7.86 -15.94 18.11
C GLY A 411 -9.27 -15.43 17.79
N TYR A 412 -9.44 -14.16 17.38
CA TYR A 412 -10.74 -13.66 16.96
C TYR A 412 -10.91 -13.45 15.45
N LEU A 413 -10.18 -14.17 14.61
CA LEU A 413 -10.36 -14.11 13.16
C LEU A 413 -11.22 -15.27 12.62
N THR A 414 -12.08 -14.96 11.66
CA THR A 414 -12.68 -15.93 10.75
C THR A 414 -11.99 -15.85 9.40
N PHE A 415 -11.52 -16.98 8.90
CA PHE A 415 -10.96 -17.12 7.56
C PHE A 415 -11.97 -17.82 6.65
N ASN A 416 -12.35 -17.16 5.57
CA ASN A 416 -13.12 -17.73 4.46
C ASN A 416 -12.21 -17.74 3.22
N ALA A 417 -11.29 -18.70 3.17
CA ALA A 417 -10.41 -18.86 2.01
C ALA A 417 -11.22 -19.49 0.86
N GLY A 418 -11.16 -18.89 -0.33
CA GLY A 418 -11.82 -19.47 -1.49
C GLY A 418 -11.04 -20.62 -2.10
N ARG A 419 -9.70 -20.56 -2.06
CA ARG A 419 -8.82 -21.63 -2.58
C ARG A 419 -7.93 -22.29 -1.53
N ASN A 420 -7.05 -21.58 -0.83
CA ASN A 420 -6.24 -22.14 0.27
C ASN A 420 -5.97 -21.11 1.37
N LEU A 421 -5.71 -21.60 2.57
CA LEU A 421 -5.26 -20.81 3.70
C LEU A 421 -3.84 -21.23 4.10
N TYR A 422 -2.96 -20.24 4.27
CA TYR A 422 -1.60 -20.40 4.76
C TYR A 422 -1.41 -19.57 6.03
N LEU A 423 -1.17 -20.25 7.14
CA LEU A 423 -0.84 -19.64 8.43
C LEU A 423 0.63 -19.94 8.74
N ARG A 424 1.50 -18.95 8.56
CA ARG A 424 2.95 -19.08 8.75
C ARG A 424 3.42 -18.33 9.98
N SER A 425 4.01 -19.06 10.91
CA SER A 425 4.55 -18.49 12.15
C SER A 425 5.48 -19.46 12.87
N ASN A 426 6.42 -18.91 13.64
CA ASN A 426 7.16 -19.69 14.64
C ASN A 426 6.31 -19.98 15.88
N LEU A 427 5.53 -18.99 16.32
CA LEU A 427 4.72 -19.04 17.53
C LEU A 427 3.24 -18.74 17.23
N PHE A 428 2.34 -19.43 17.92
CA PHE A 428 0.89 -19.24 17.86
C PHE A 428 0.38 -18.96 19.28
N SER A 429 -0.34 -17.86 19.46
CA SER A 429 -0.71 -17.36 20.79
C SER A 429 -2.12 -16.78 20.82
N TRP A 430 -3.07 -17.57 21.31
CA TRP A 430 -4.43 -17.14 21.67
C TRP A 430 -4.98 -18.03 22.78
N SER A 431 -6.03 -17.56 23.46
CA SER A 431 -6.72 -18.38 24.47
C SER A 431 -7.46 -19.53 23.81
N THR A 432 -7.44 -20.70 24.46
CA THR A 432 -8.25 -21.85 24.06
C THR A 432 -9.29 -22.21 25.14
N ALA A 433 -9.69 -21.22 25.96
CA ALA A 433 -10.63 -21.41 27.06
C ALA A 433 -12.10 -21.45 26.59
N SER A 434 -12.42 -20.80 25.46
CA SER A 434 -13.76 -20.80 24.85
C SER A 434 -13.67 -20.90 23.33
N LEU A 435 -14.68 -21.50 22.65
CA LEU A 435 -14.72 -21.52 21.18
C LEU A 435 -14.64 -20.12 20.58
N SER A 436 -15.19 -19.11 21.24
CA SER A 436 -15.12 -17.72 20.77
C SER A 436 -13.71 -17.14 20.69
N GLU A 437 -12.71 -17.77 21.30
CA GLU A 437 -11.32 -17.32 21.27
C GLU A 437 -10.48 -18.06 20.23
N PHE A 438 -11.08 -18.98 19.47
CA PHE A 438 -10.39 -19.77 18.45
C PHE A 438 -10.49 -19.07 17.09
N PRO A 439 -9.42 -19.11 16.27
CA PRO A 439 -9.53 -18.76 14.87
C PRO A 439 -10.51 -19.72 14.19
N TYR A 440 -11.47 -19.17 13.45
CA TYR A 440 -12.44 -19.95 12.69
C TYR A 440 -11.89 -20.19 11.30
N ILE A 441 -11.79 -21.47 10.92
CA ILE A 441 -11.27 -21.87 9.62
C ILE A 441 -12.44 -22.41 8.80
N ASN A 442 -12.91 -21.59 7.87
CA ASN A 442 -13.96 -21.92 6.93
C ASN A 442 -13.40 -21.96 5.51
N GLY A 443 -14.06 -22.74 4.65
CA GLY A 443 -13.77 -22.79 3.22
C GLY A 443 -13.51 -24.21 2.74
N THR A 444 -13.60 -24.37 1.42
CA THR A 444 -13.39 -25.65 0.73
C THR A 444 -11.93 -25.88 0.35
N GLY A 445 -11.05 -24.95 0.74
CA GLY A 445 -9.65 -24.95 0.37
C GLY A 445 -8.74 -25.85 1.18
N GLY A 446 -7.49 -25.97 0.73
CA GLY A 446 -6.43 -26.58 1.53
C GLY A 446 -5.97 -25.64 2.65
N VAL A 447 -5.55 -26.21 3.78
CA VAL A 447 -5.00 -25.43 4.91
C VAL A 447 -3.57 -25.87 5.17
N THR A 448 -2.65 -24.92 5.19
CA THR A 448 -1.25 -25.13 5.56
C THR A 448 -0.94 -24.28 6.78
N ILE A 449 -0.42 -24.93 7.82
CA ILE A 449 0.09 -24.30 9.04
C ILE A 449 1.55 -24.68 9.14
N ASP A 450 2.46 -23.74 8.92
CA ASP A 450 3.90 -24.00 8.96
C ASP A 450 4.67 -22.81 9.53
N SER A 451 6.00 -22.90 9.48
CA SER A 451 6.93 -21.86 9.90
C SER A 451 7.83 -21.53 8.71
N THR A 452 8.25 -20.28 8.57
CA THR A 452 9.29 -19.87 7.62
C THR A 452 10.69 -20.26 8.10
N ALA A 453 10.90 -20.39 9.41
CA ALA A 453 12.15 -20.88 10.03
C ALA A 453 12.34 -22.39 9.84
N SER A 454 13.28 -23.03 10.54
CA SER A 454 13.49 -24.49 10.43
C SER A 454 12.29 -25.31 10.94
N GLY A 455 11.43 -24.75 11.78
CA GLY A 455 10.24 -25.39 12.31
C GLY A 455 9.55 -24.48 13.32
N PHE A 456 8.49 -24.99 13.96
CA PHE A 456 7.81 -24.27 15.03
C PHE A 456 8.75 -24.03 16.23
N SER A 457 8.37 -23.10 17.11
CA SER A 457 9.00 -22.88 18.43
C SER A 457 8.13 -23.38 19.59
N GLN A 458 7.04 -24.10 19.28
CA GLN A 458 6.11 -24.71 20.23
C GLN A 458 5.48 -25.97 19.62
N ASN A 459 4.92 -26.83 20.47
CA ASN A 459 4.05 -27.92 20.01
C ASN A 459 2.79 -27.34 19.39
N VAL A 460 2.36 -27.82 18.23
CA VAL A 460 1.16 -27.34 17.51
C VAL A 460 0.02 -28.34 17.60
N SER A 461 -1.21 -27.88 17.80
CA SER A 461 -2.38 -28.75 17.89
C SER A 461 -3.56 -28.24 17.06
N THR A 462 -4.28 -29.18 16.45
CA THR A 462 -5.53 -28.90 15.71
C THR A 462 -6.62 -28.32 16.59
N VAL A 463 -6.57 -28.56 17.89
CA VAL A 463 -7.59 -28.10 18.85
C VAL A 463 -7.55 -26.61 19.13
N TRP A 464 -6.55 -25.91 18.60
CA TRP A 464 -6.48 -24.45 18.73
C TRP A 464 -7.38 -23.72 17.74
N PHE A 465 -7.92 -24.45 16.76
CA PHE A 465 -8.71 -23.89 15.67
C PHE A 465 -10.12 -24.45 15.73
N TYR A 466 -11.09 -23.61 15.37
CA TYR A 466 -12.45 -24.08 15.18
C TYR A 466 -12.68 -24.37 13.70
N TRP A 467 -12.63 -25.65 13.35
CA TRP A 467 -12.72 -26.13 11.98
C TRP A 467 -14.16 -26.26 11.51
N ASN A 468 -14.43 -25.82 10.27
CA ASN A 468 -15.63 -26.17 9.49
C ASN A 468 -16.93 -26.03 10.30
N GLN A 469 -17.32 -24.79 10.60
CA GLN A 469 -18.49 -24.51 11.46
C GLN A 469 -19.82 -25.05 10.92
N ASP A 470 -19.90 -25.37 9.63
CA ASP A 470 -21.05 -26.01 9.02
C ASP A 470 -20.98 -27.53 9.19
N THR A 471 -21.54 -28.01 10.30
CA THR A 471 -21.61 -29.44 10.63
C THR A 471 -22.60 -30.22 9.75
N THR A 472 -23.38 -29.53 8.91
CA THR A 472 -24.44 -30.13 8.09
C THR A 472 -24.05 -30.32 6.63
N ASN A 473 -23.01 -29.63 6.15
CA ASN A 473 -22.59 -29.65 4.75
C ASN A 473 -21.16 -30.18 4.59
N ILE A 474 -21.03 -31.44 4.15
CA ILE A 474 -19.73 -32.07 3.89
C ILE A 474 -18.92 -31.35 2.78
N ALA A 475 -19.59 -30.58 1.91
CA ALA A 475 -18.92 -29.76 0.89
C ALA A 475 -18.16 -28.57 1.49
N ASN A 476 -18.45 -28.18 2.74
CA ASN A 476 -17.79 -27.09 3.45
C ASN A 476 -16.57 -27.53 4.30
N LYS A 477 -16.09 -28.78 4.11
CA LYS A 477 -14.83 -29.24 4.72
C LYS A 477 -13.62 -28.84 3.88
N ILE A 478 -12.52 -28.51 4.56
CA ILE A 478 -11.21 -28.28 3.94
C ILE A 478 -10.77 -29.48 3.07
N THR A 479 -10.11 -29.19 1.94
CA THR A 479 -9.69 -30.20 0.95
C THR A 479 -8.34 -30.84 1.24
N SER A 480 -7.51 -30.22 2.09
CA SER A 480 -6.29 -30.82 2.62
C SER A 480 -5.88 -30.11 3.90
N LEU A 481 -5.08 -30.77 4.72
CA LEU A 481 -4.45 -30.16 5.89
C LEU A 481 -2.97 -30.51 5.90
N THR A 482 -2.11 -29.51 6.02
CA THR A 482 -0.68 -29.68 6.27
C THR A 482 -0.30 -28.94 7.54
N ILE A 483 0.33 -29.62 8.49
CA ILE A 483 0.89 -29.01 9.70
C ILE A 483 2.38 -29.32 9.78
N GLY A 484 3.19 -28.26 9.81
CA GLY A 484 4.64 -28.33 9.78
C GLY A 484 5.20 -28.60 8.38
N LYS A 485 6.51 -28.77 8.33
CA LYS A 485 7.27 -29.11 7.11
C LYS A 485 8.39 -30.09 7.46
N SER A 486 9.06 -30.66 6.47
CA SER A 486 10.07 -31.72 6.66
C SER A 486 11.20 -31.38 7.65
N THR A 487 11.49 -30.10 7.85
CA THR A 487 12.49 -29.64 8.81
C THR A 487 11.97 -29.50 10.25
N ASN A 488 10.65 -29.63 10.48
CA ASN A 488 10.02 -29.58 11.79
C ASN A 488 10.28 -30.87 12.58
N THR A 489 11.44 -30.92 13.24
CA THR A 489 11.96 -32.13 13.91
C THR A 489 12.05 -32.01 15.43
N THR A 490 11.82 -30.82 15.99
CA THR A 490 11.99 -30.55 17.43
C THR A 490 10.67 -30.54 18.19
N TYR A 491 9.61 -30.00 17.60
CA TYR A 491 8.33 -29.81 18.27
C TYR A 491 7.27 -30.77 17.77
N ASN A 492 6.34 -31.11 18.65
CA ASN A 492 5.31 -32.09 18.38
C ASN A 492 4.15 -31.46 17.60
N VAL A 493 3.47 -32.30 16.82
CA VAL A 493 2.16 -31.98 16.23
C VAL A 493 1.13 -32.91 16.83
N ALA A 494 0.06 -32.36 17.37
CA ALA A 494 -1.07 -33.11 17.89
C ALA A 494 -2.30 -32.97 16.97
N LEU A 495 -2.88 -34.10 16.59
CA LEU A 495 -4.18 -34.17 15.93
C LEU A 495 -5.18 -34.67 16.97
N SER A 496 -5.86 -33.72 17.60
CA SER A 496 -6.68 -33.96 18.77
C SER A 496 -8.10 -33.46 18.51
N ASP A 497 -9.06 -34.13 19.15
CA ASP A 497 -10.44 -33.64 19.23
C ASP A 497 -10.53 -32.58 20.32
N TYR A 498 -11.50 -31.68 20.18
CA TYR A 498 -11.86 -30.77 21.26
C TYR A 498 -13.28 -31.08 21.73
N THR A 499 -13.50 -31.14 23.04
CA THR A 499 -14.83 -31.37 23.64
C THR A 499 -15.30 -30.13 24.38
N PHE A 500 -16.34 -29.47 23.86
CA PHE A 500 -17.18 -28.57 24.64
C PHE A 500 -18.48 -29.31 24.95
N ALA A 501 -18.54 -29.88 26.16
CA ALA A 501 -19.65 -30.75 26.55
C ALA A 501 -21.01 -30.12 26.22
N PRO A 502 -21.93 -30.86 25.56
CA PRO A 502 -21.88 -32.30 25.28
C PRO A 502 -21.22 -32.68 23.93
N THR A 503 -20.74 -31.71 23.15
CA THR A 503 -20.28 -31.92 21.76
C THR A 503 -18.77 -32.15 21.70
N THR A 504 -18.37 -33.21 20.99
CA THR A 504 -16.97 -33.43 20.60
C THR A 504 -16.80 -33.08 19.13
N TYR A 505 -15.82 -32.23 18.84
CA TYR A 505 -15.48 -31.78 17.51
C TYR A 505 -14.28 -32.60 17.03
N SER A 506 -14.54 -33.51 16.09
CA SER A 506 -13.52 -34.31 15.43
C SER A 506 -13.01 -33.65 14.16
N LEU A 507 -11.72 -33.84 13.88
CA LEU A 507 -11.13 -33.34 12.64
C LEU A 507 -11.48 -34.26 11.47
N SER A 508 -12.14 -33.70 10.46
CA SER A 508 -12.44 -34.40 9.21
C SER A 508 -12.05 -33.53 8.01
N VAL A 509 -11.24 -34.10 7.11
CA VAL A 509 -10.66 -33.44 5.93
C VAL A 509 -11.06 -34.22 4.68
N ASN A 510 -11.49 -33.54 3.61
CA ASN A 510 -11.93 -34.19 2.38
C ASN A 510 -10.78 -34.85 1.59
N GLY A 511 -9.55 -34.39 1.79
CA GLY A 511 -8.36 -34.95 1.17
C GLY A 511 -7.26 -35.28 2.19
N PRO A 512 -5.98 -35.22 1.78
CA PRO A 512 -4.89 -35.73 2.59
C PRO A 512 -4.62 -34.88 3.83
N ILE A 513 -4.16 -35.55 4.88
CA ILE A 513 -3.61 -34.91 6.08
C ILE A 513 -2.11 -35.18 6.12
N THR A 514 -1.31 -34.12 6.12
CA THR A 514 0.15 -34.17 6.23
C THR A 514 0.58 -33.54 7.54
N ALA A 515 1.42 -34.23 8.31
CA ALA A 515 1.94 -33.73 9.58
C ALA A 515 3.43 -34.04 9.73
N TYR A 516 4.21 -33.04 10.14
CA TYR A 516 5.63 -33.15 10.43
C TYR A 516 5.92 -32.69 11.85
N GLY A 517 6.53 -33.54 12.68
CA GLY A 517 6.87 -33.21 14.06
C GLY A 517 7.87 -34.17 14.66
N ALA A 518 8.43 -33.81 15.82
CA ALA A 518 9.23 -34.74 16.62
C ALA A 518 8.39 -35.98 16.99
N ASN A 519 7.21 -35.71 17.55
CA ASN A 519 6.13 -36.68 17.71
C ASN A 519 4.89 -36.21 16.93
N ILE A 520 4.18 -37.15 16.33
CA ILE A 520 2.82 -36.96 15.82
C ILE A 520 1.89 -37.72 16.77
N THR A 521 1.10 -36.98 17.55
CA THR A 521 0.23 -37.58 18.58
C THR A 521 -1.24 -37.44 18.17
N LEU A 522 -1.94 -38.57 18.04
CA LEU A 522 -3.39 -38.57 17.82
C LEU A 522 -4.10 -38.92 19.12
N THR A 523 -4.88 -37.99 19.66
CA THR A 523 -5.74 -38.25 20.83
C THR A 523 -7.23 -38.23 20.50
N GLY A 524 -7.59 -37.65 19.35
CA GLY A 524 -8.94 -37.59 18.81
C GLY A 524 -9.17 -38.56 17.66
N THR A 525 -10.42 -38.75 17.27
CA THR A 525 -10.74 -39.49 16.04
C THR A 525 -10.58 -38.56 14.84
N THR A 526 -9.61 -38.85 13.98
CA THR A 526 -9.33 -38.05 12.77
C THR A 526 -9.69 -38.81 11.51
N THR A 527 -10.27 -38.13 10.51
CA THR A 527 -10.61 -38.74 9.20
C THR A 527 -10.00 -37.97 8.05
N SER A 528 -9.28 -38.67 7.16
CA SER A 528 -8.94 -38.22 5.81
C SER A 528 -9.79 -39.00 4.81
N ALA A 529 -10.61 -38.30 4.02
CA ALA A 529 -11.55 -38.97 3.12
C ALA A 529 -10.89 -39.48 1.82
N SER A 530 -9.81 -38.85 1.36
CA SER A 530 -9.14 -39.23 0.11
C SER A 530 -7.69 -38.74 0.04
N GLY A 531 -6.96 -39.13 -1.00
CA GLY A 531 -5.58 -38.69 -1.23
C GLY A 531 -4.53 -39.51 -0.49
N SER A 532 -3.31 -38.99 -0.41
CA SER A 532 -2.20 -39.63 0.29
C SER A 532 -1.79 -38.81 1.50
N SER A 533 -2.18 -39.26 2.69
CA SER A 533 -1.79 -38.67 3.96
C SER A 533 -0.37 -39.08 4.32
N LEU A 534 0.37 -38.20 5.01
CA LEU A 534 1.76 -38.44 5.41
C LEU A 534 2.00 -37.96 6.84
N PHE A 535 2.43 -38.86 7.71
CA PHE A 535 2.92 -38.53 9.05
C PHE A 535 4.42 -38.79 9.16
N THR A 536 5.19 -37.75 9.45
CA THR A 536 6.65 -37.86 9.66
C THR A 536 6.98 -37.44 11.09
N GLY A 537 7.55 -38.38 11.85
CA GLY A 537 7.82 -38.24 13.28
C GLY A 537 7.61 -39.56 14.03
N LEU A 538 7.74 -39.54 15.35
CA LEU A 538 7.32 -40.66 16.20
C LEU A 538 5.79 -40.65 16.30
N LEU A 539 5.11 -41.64 15.69
CA LEU A 539 3.65 -41.73 15.72
C LEU A 539 3.20 -42.37 17.04
N GLY A 540 2.28 -41.71 17.75
CA GLY A 540 1.72 -42.21 19.01
C GLY A 540 0.33 -41.67 19.34
N GLY A 541 -0.18 -42.06 20.50
CA GLY A 541 -1.52 -41.72 20.98
C GLY A 541 -2.56 -42.80 20.72
N ALA A 542 -3.76 -42.59 21.29
CA ALA A 542 -4.86 -43.54 21.34
C ALA A 542 -6.09 -43.14 20.49
N GLY A 543 -6.06 -41.96 19.89
CA GLY A 543 -7.10 -41.52 18.96
C GLY A 543 -7.10 -42.35 17.69
N ASN A 544 -8.24 -42.58 17.05
CA ASN A 544 -8.32 -43.38 15.84
C ASN A 544 -8.00 -42.53 14.59
N PHE A 545 -7.41 -43.15 13.58
CA PHE A 545 -7.21 -42.52 12.26
C PHE A 545 -7.94 -43.31 11.18
N THR A 546 -8.83 -42.65 10.44
CA THR A 546 -9.53 -43.27 9.31
C THR A 546 -9.02 -42.69 7.99
N GLN A 547 -8.43 -43.52 7.14
CA GLN A 547 -8.14 -43.21 5.75
C GLN A 547 -9.20 -43.85 4.86
N THR A 548 -10.23 -43.11 4.46
CA THR A 548 -11.37 -43.69 3.74
C THR A 548 -10.96 -44.22 2.37
N LEU A 549 -10.25 -43.41 1.57
CA LEU A 549 -9.68 -43.78 0.27
C LEU A 549 -8.23 -43.30 0.16
N GLY A 550 -7.44 -43.91 -0.73
CA GLY A 550 -6.06 -43.51 -1.01
C GLY A 550 -5.03 -44.22 -0.11
N SER A 551 -4.12 -43.48 0.52
CA SER A 551 -3.06 -44.06 1.35
C SER A 551 -2.75 -43.24 2.60
N LEU A 552 -2.37 -43.93 3.68
CA LEU A 552 -1.67 -43.35 4.81
C LEU A 552 -0.21 -43.82 4.78
N GLN A 553 0.72 -42.89 4.66
CA GLN A 553 2.13 -43.14 4.87
C GLN A 553 2.57 -42.67 6.25
N VAL A 554 3.24 -43.53 7.00
CA VAL A 554 3.90 -43.16 8.27
C VAL A 554 5.40 -43.31 8.08
N SER A 555 6.12 -42.20 8.10
CA SER A 555 7.58 -42.13 8.12
C SER A 555 8.08 -42.03 9.56
N ALA A 556 8.12 -43.18 10.26
CA ALA A 556 8.56 -43.25 11.65
C ALA A 556 10.07 -42.99 11.76
N THR A 557 10.44 -41.88 12.38
CA THR A 557 11.83 -41.42 12.51
C THR A 557 12.62 -42.15 13.60
N GLY A 558 11.95 -42.95 14.41
CA GLY A 558 12.49 -43.80 15.47
C GLY A 558 11.40 -44.75 15.97
N ASP A 559 11.72 -45.55 16.99
CA ASP A 559 10.79 -46.55 17.51
C ASP A 559 9.60 -45.85 18.21
N SER A 560 8.38 -46.23 17.84
CA SER A 560 7.17 -45.63 18.40
C SER A 560 6.01 -46.62 18.48
N THR A 561 5.07 -46.37 19.39
CA THR A 561 3.85 -47.17 19.57
C THR A 561 2.63 -46.29 19.36
N TYR A 562 1.77 -46.70 18.43
CA TYR A 562 0.47 -46.10 18.20
C TYR A 562 -0.62 -47.07 18.66
N SER A 563 -1.39 -46.65 19.66
CA SER A 563 -2.42 -47.49 20.29
C SER A 563 -3.83 -47.26 19.74
N GLY A 564 -4.03 -46.19 18.97
CA GLY A 564 -5.23 -45.97 18.18
C GLY A 564 -5.39 -46.99 17.06
N ALA A 565 -6.64 -47.19 16.61
CA ALA A 565 -6.92 -48.00 15.43
C ALA A 565 -6.73 -47.18 14.14
N ILE A 566 -6.13 -47.80 13.13
CA ILE A 566 -6.17 -47.34 11.74
C ILE A 566 -7.32 -48.05 11.02
N GLY A 567 -8.23 -47.29 10.40
CA GLY A 567 -9.38 -47.82 9.68
C GLY A 567 -9.56 -47.24 8.28
N GLY A 568 -10.58 -47.72 7.56
CA GLY A 568 -10.98 -47.23 6.23
C GLY A 568 -10.54 -48.11 5.06
N GLY A 569 -10.80 -47.68 3.83
CA GLY A 569 -10.46 -48.43 2.61
C GLY A 569 -9.04 -48.15 2.07
N GLY A 570 -8.35 -47.16 2.64
CA GLY A 570 -7.02 -46.77 2.19
C GLY A 570 -5.93 -47.82 2.46
N SER A 571 -4.85 -47.76 1.68
CA SER A 571 -3.63 -48.52 1.91
C SER A 571 -2.79 -47.92 3.03
N PHE A 572 -1.95 -48.74 3.66
CA PHE A 572 -1.03 -48.31 4.71
C PHE A 572 0.42 -48.52 4.25
N THR A 573 1.26 -47.50 4.37
CA THR A 573 2.69 -47.58 4.06
C THR A 573 3.52 -47.20 5.28
N LYS A 574 4.29 -48.16 5.81
CA LYS A 574 5.35 -47.90 6.78
C LYS A 574 6.63 -47.51 6.05
N SER A 575 7.14 -46.34 6.38
CA SER A 575 8.42 -45.80 5.93
C SER A 575 9.20 -45.27 7.14
N GLY A 576 10.44 -44.81 6.93
CA GLY A 576 11.35 -44.43 8.02
C GLY A 576 11.98 -45.63 8.71
N SER A 577 13.11 -45.40 9.39
CA SER A 577 13.97 -46.47 9.92
C SER A 577 13.46 -47.13 11.21
N GLY A 578 12.59 -46.47 11.98
CA GLY A 578 12.14 -46.97 13.28
C GLY A 578 11.18 -48.15 13.23
N ASN A 579 11.03 -48.86 14.34
CA ASN A 579 9.96 -49.82 14.56
C ASN A 579 8.65 -49.09 14.90
N LEU A 580 7.61 -49.27 14.09
CA LEU A 580 6.27 -48.80 14.43
C LEU A 580 5.45 -49.95 15.00
N THR A 581 5.07 -49.85 16.26
CA THR A 581 4.15 -50.80 16.89
C THR A 581 2.71 -50.30 16.76
N LEU A 582 1.84 -51.09 16.12
CA LEU A 582 0.41 -50.80 16.00
C LEU A 582 -0.38 -51.70 16.95
N SER A 583 -0.62 -51.24 18.18
CA SER A 583 -1.27 -52.07 19.22
C SER A 583 -2.81 -51.98 19.21
N GLY A 584 -3.38 -51.03 18.46
CA GLY A 584 -4.83 -50.90 18.28
C GLY A 584 -5.39 -51.95 17.32
N ALA A 585 -6.70 -52.19 17.39
CA ALA A 585 -7.39 -53.08 16.45
C ALA A 585 -7.56 -52.40 15.08
N ASN A 586 -6.55 -52.50 14.22
CA ASN A 586 -6.58 -51.91 12.88
C ASN A 586 -7.56 -52.65 11.96
N THR A 587 -8.41 -51.91 11.26
CA THR A 587 -9.51 -52.43 10.43
C THR A 587 -9.45 -51.94 8.97
N TYR A 588 -8.35 -51.28 8.57
CA TYR A 588 -8.20 -50.86 7.19
C TYR A 588 -8.14 -52.05 6.24
N THR A 589 -8.71 -51.92 5.04
CA THR A 589 -8.82 -53.01 4.06
C THR A 589 -7.85 -52.90 2.89
N GLY A 590 -7.15 -51.77 2.75
CA GLY A 590 -6.14 -51.58 1.72
C GLY A 590 -4.83 -52.34 2.00
N ALA A 591 -3.98 -52.43 0.99
CA ALA A 591 -2.69 -53.13 1.11
C ALA A 591 -1.76 -52.48 2.16
N THR A 592 -0.96 -53.31 2.82
CA THR A 592 0.14 -52.85 3.69
C THR A 592 1.46 -52.95 2.93
N THR A 593 2.23 -51.86 2.91
CA THR A 593 3.59 -51.81 2.36
C THR A 593 4.57 -51.42 3.46
N ILE A 594 5.67 -52.17 3.61
CA ILE A 594 6.78 -51.82 4.50
C ILE A 594 7.97 -51.45 3.63
N SER A 595 8.20 -50.15 3.46
CA SER A 595 9.28 -49.62 2.62
C SER A 595 10.59 -49.46 3.39
N ALA A 596 10.53 -49.31 4.73
CA ALA A 596 11.69 -49.21 5.61
C ALA A 596 11.33 -49.50 7.09
N GLY A 597 12.33 -49.90 7.88
CA GLY A 597 12.19 -50.21 9.29
C GLY A 597 11.37 -51.49 9.54
N THR A 598 10.72 -51.57 10.70
CA THR A 598 9.86 -52.69 11.08
C THR A 598 8.46 -52.23 11.48
N LEU A 599 7.49 -53.14 11.38
CA LEU A 599 6.08 -52.95 11.77
C LEU A 599 5.70 -54.13 12.66
N THR A 600 5.24 -53.86 13.89
CA THR A 600 4.90 -54.90 14.89
C THR A 600 3.51 -54.75 15.48
#